data_AF-A0A1I4P4U9-F1
#
_entry.id   AF-A0A1I4P4U9-F1
#
_cell.length_a   1.000
_cell.length_b   1.000
_cell.length_c   1.000
_cell.angle_alpha   90.00
_cell.angle_beta   90.00
_cell.angle_gamma   90.00
#
_symmetry.space_group_name_H-M   'P 1'
#
loop_
_entity.id
_entity.type
_entity.pdbx_description
1 polymer ?
#
loop_
_entity_poly.entity_id
_entity_poly.type
_entity_poly.pdbx_seq_one_letter_code
_entity_poly.pdbx_strand_id
1 'polypeptide(L)'
;MFSSEDALDLLRSSGCSEKVIAHCVAVADLALDISRKLIDNGRDVNIGLVEVGGLLHDLGRAKSHGIDHAVVGVSIARENNVDPEIIEIIKRHIGAGITKDDARVLGLPDDDYMPITLEQKIVAHADNLVMGTERISLDRRIMKMQKKDLDLASIERVKALAEEIGIY
;
A
#
# COMPACT_ATOMS: atom_id res chain seq x y z
N MET A 1 -19.17 -0.12 -8.92
CA MET A 1 -17.74 -0.44 -9.09
C MET A 1 -17.01 0.87 -8.93
N PHE A 2 -16.20 0.98 -7.89
CA PHE A 2 -15.43 2.18 -7.63
C PHE A 2 -14.32 2.31 -8.69
N SER A 3 -14.25 3.42 -9.42
CA SER A 3 -13.31 3.60 -10.54
C SER A 3 -12.02 4.35 -10.12
N SER A 4 -11.02 4.35 -11.00
CA SER A 4 -9.80 5.15 -10.82
C SER A 4 -10.08 6.65 -10.79
N GLU A 5 -11.09 7.12 -11.53
CA GLU A 5 -11.51 8.53 -11.51
C GLU A 5 -12.17 8.88 -10.17
N ASP A 6 -13.06 8.01 -9.66
CA ASP A 6 -13.65 8.15 -8.33
C ASP A 6 -12.56 8.17 -7.24
N ALA A 7 -11.51 7.35 -7.38
CA ALA A 7 -10.38 7.30 -6.44
C ALA A 7 -9.57 8.60 -6.42
N LEU A 8 -9.25 9.14 -7.59
CA LEU A 8 -8.53 10.41 -7.69
C LEU A 8 -9.35 11.57 -7.13
N ASP A 9 -10.65 11.59 -7.40
CA ASP A 9 -11.55 12.61 -6.86
C ASP A 9 -11.73 12.48 -5.35
N LEU A 10 -11.77 11.25 -4.82
CA LEU A 10 -11.80 11.01 -3.38
C LEU A 10 -10.52 11.51 -2.69
N LEU A 11 -9.34 11.25 -3.26
CA LEU A 11 -8.08 11.77 -2.71
C LEU A 11 -8.09 13.31 -2.65
N ARG A 12 -8.51 13.97 -3.74
CA ARG A 12 -8.58 15.44 -3.82
C ARG A 12 -9.58 16.01 -2.82
N SER A 13 -10.81 15.49 -2.82
CA SER A 13 -11.89 15.98 -1.95
C SER A 13 -11.64 15.70 -0.46
N SER A 14 -10.89 14.64 -0.13
CA SER A 14 -10.48 14.35 1.24
C SER A 14 -9.40 15.31 1.76
N GLY A 15 -8.68 15.98 0.85
CA GLY A 15 -7.63 16.95 1.16
C GLY A 15 -6.20 16.39 1.07
N CYS A 16 -5.97 15.29 0.34
CA CYS A 16 -4.61 14.84 0.05
C CYS A 16 -3.85 15.90 -0.75
N SER A 17 -2.59 16.17 -0.39
CA SER A 17 -1.75 17.07 -1.16
C SER A 17 -1.39 16.48 -2.54
N GLU A 18 -1.08 17.34 -3.51
CA GLU A 18 -0.59 16.91 -4.83
C GLU A 18 0.59 15.95 -4.77
N LYS A 19 1.46 16.08 -3.75
CA LYS A 19 2.59 15.16 -3.54
C LYS A 19 2.14 13.75 -3.17
N VAL A 20 1.11 13.63 -2.33
CA VAL A 20 0.52 12.34 -1.95
C VAL A 20 -0.20 11.74 -3.15
N ILE A 21 -0.99 12.54 -3.86
CA ILE A 21 -1.70 12.06 -5.07
C ILE A 21 -0.70 11.55 -6.11
N ALA A 22 0.38 12.30 -6.37
CA ALA A 22 1.42 11.87 -7.30
C ALA A 22 2.13 10.57 -6.85
N HIS A 23 2.34 10.40 -5.54
CA HIS A 23 2.88 9.16 -4.99
C HIS A 23 1.93 7.98 -5.21
N CYS A 24 0.65 8.13 -4.88
CA CYS A 24 -0.38 7.12 -5.12
C CYS A 24 -0.47 6.69 -6.59
N VAL A 25 -0.41 7.65 -7.52
CA VAL A 25 -0.38 7.36 -8.95
C VAL A 25 0.86 6.55 -9.33
N ALA A 26 2.05 6.95 -8.85
CA ALA A 26 3.28 6.22 -9.13
C ALA A 26 3.28 4.79 -8.58
N VAL A 27 2.67 4.57 -7.40
CA VAL A 27 2.47 3.26 -6.80
C VAL A 27 1.49 2.42 -7.62
N ALA A 28 0.34 2.98 -7.99
CA ALA A 28 -0.65 2.30 -8.83
C ALA A 28 -0.05 1.88 -10.18
N ASP A 29 0.73 2.75 -10.83
CA ASP A 29 1.40 2.45 -12.09
C ASP A 29 2.38 1.27 -11.96
N LEU A 30 3.19 1.25 -10.89
CA LEU A 30 4.10 0.13 -10.64
C LEU A 30 3.35 -1.16 -10.29
N ALA A 31 2.28 -1.05 -9.49
CA ALA A 31 1.44 -2.18 -9.11
C ALA A 31 0.76 -2.82 -10.33
N LEU A 32 0.34 -2.02 -11.31
CA LEU A 32 -0.18 -2.50 -12.59
C LEU A 32 0.88 -3.22 -13.42
N ASP A 33 2.10 -2.69 -13.48
CA ASP A 33 3.21 -3.34 -14.20
C ASP A 33 3.57 -4.69 -13.58
N ILE A 34 3.58 -4.77 -12.24
CA ILE A 34 3.79 -6.04 -11.51
C ILE A 34 2.66 -7.00 -11.82
N SER A 35 1.40 -6.55 -11.75
CA SER A 35 0.23 -7.38 -12.02
C SER A 35 0.25 -8.00 -13.42
N ARG A 36 0.59 -7.22 -14.46
CA ARG A 36 0.68 -7.71 -15.85
C ARG A 36 1.68 -8.86 -15.97
N LYS A 37 2.88 -8.70 -15.39
CA LYS A 37 3.90 -9.74 -15.40
C LYS A 37 3.49 -10.99 -14.59
N LEU A 38 2.74 -10.82 -13.49
CA LEU A 38 2.20 -11.95 -12.74
C LEU A 38 1.14 -12.71 -13.55
N ILE A 39 0.28 -12.01 -14.28
CA ILE A 39 -0.70 -12.60 -15.19
C ILE A 39 0.01 -13.37 -16.32
N ASP A 40 1.05 -12.80 -16.91
CA ASP A 40 1.86 -13.48 -17.93
C ASP A 40 2.50 -14.78 -17.39
N ASN A 41 2.78 -14.82 -16.08
CA ASN A 41 3.26 -16.01 -15.36
C ASN A 41 2.13 -16.94 -14.88
N GLY A 42 0.89 -16.74 -15.34
CA GLY A 42 -0.26 -17.60 -15.06
C GLY A 42 -0.92 -17.37 -13.70
N ARG A 43 -0.66 -16.24 -13.03
CA ARG A 43 -1.34 -15.87 -11.78
C ARG A 43 -2.65 -15.17 -12.09
N ASP A 44 -3.67 -15.47 -11.30
CA ASP A 44 -4.95 -14.76 -11.35
C ASP A 44 -4.85 -13.48 -10.51
N VAL A 45 -5.03 -12.31 -11.13
CA VAL A 45 -4.89 -10.99 -10.49
C VAL A 45 -6.05 -10.11 -10.91
N ASN A 46 -6.77 -9.56 -9.94
CA ASN A 46 -7.79 -8.55 -10.21
C ASN A 46 -7.14 -7.17 -10.44
N ILE A 47 -6.92 -6.82 -11.72
CA ILE A 47 -6.28 -5.56 -12.12
C ILE A 47 -7.01 -4.32 -11.60
N GLY A 48 -8.35 -4.29 -11.67
CA GLY A 48 -9.12 -3.13 -11.21
C GLY A 48 -8.98 -2.91 -9.70
N LEU A 49 -8.94 -4.00 -8.93
CA LEU A 49 -8.72 -3.95 -7.49
C LEU A 49 -7.30 -3.45 -7.15
N VAL A 50 -6.29 -3.88 -7.90
CA VAL A 50 -4.90 -3.39 -7.73
C VAL A 50 -4.79 -1.90 -8.07
N GLU A 51 -5.40 -1.47 -9.17
CA GLU A 51 -5.34 -0.08 -9.62
C GLU A 51 -5.94 0.86 -8.57
N VAL A 52 -7.19 0.60 -8.18
CA VAL A 52 -7.91 1.45 -7.22
C VAL A 52 -7.30 1.32 -5.82
N GLY A 53 -6.89 0.12 -5.42
CA GLY A 53 -6.15 -0.12 -4.18
C GLY A 53 -4.83 0.65 -4.11
N GLY A 54 -4.07 0.67 -5.21
CA GLY A 54 -2.84 1.44 -5.33
C GLY A 54 -3.08 2.95 -5.27
N LEU A 55 -4.17 3.45 -5.85
CA LEU A 55 -4.52 4.87 -5.75
C LEU A 55 -4.92 5.26 -4.32
N LEU A 56 -5.71 4.42 -3.64
CA LEU A 56 -6.29 4.78 -2.34
C LEU A 56 -5.45 4.34 -1.12
N HIS A 57 -4.37 3.58 -1.29
CA HIS A 57 -3.61 3.01 -0.17
C HIS A 57 -3.25 4.05 0.90
N ASP A 58 -2.87 5.26 0.46
CA ASP A 58 -2.40 6.36 1.31
C ASP A 58 -3.52 7.39 1.63
N LEU A 59 -4.80 7.07 1.40
CA LEU A 59 -5.94 8.01 1.56
C LEU A 59 -5.97 8.71 2.93
N GLY A 60 -5.56 8.03 4.00
CA GLY A 60 -5.52 8.63 5.34
C GLY A 60 -4.49 9.75 5.50
N ARG A 61 -3.57 9.93 4.55
CA ARG A 61 -2.65 11.09 4.49
C ARG A 61 -3.37 12.42 4.35
N ALA A 62 -4.65 12.41 3.99
CA ALA A 62 -5.54 13.55 4.08
C ALA A 62 -5.65 14.14 5.50
N LYS A 63 -5.51 13.30 6.54
CA LYS A 63 -5.71 13.72 7.95
C LYS A 63 -4.57 13.29 8.89
N SER A 64 -3.72 12.33 8.52
CA SER A 64 -2.61 11.86 9.35
C SER A 64 -1.30 11.67 8.60
N HIS A 65 -0.21 12.16 9.19
CA HIS A 65 1.15 11.94 8.71
C HIS A 65 1.90 10.83 9.47
N GLY A 66 1.22 10.17 10.43
CA GLY A 66 1.76 9.06 11.21
C GLY A 66 1.51 7.69 10.58
N ILE A 67 1.84 6.63 11.32
CA ILE A 67 1.57 5.24 10.89
C ILE A 67 0.06 4.92 10.87
N ASP A 68 -0.72 5.65 11.65
CA ASP A 68 -2.18 5.58 11.77
C ASP A 68 -2.95 6.02 10.52
N HIS A 69 -2.29 6.58 9.51
CA HIS A 69 -2.92 6.91 8.22
C HIS A 69 -3.61 5.70 7.57
N ALA A 70 -3.15 4.46 7.77
CA ALA A 70 -3.86 3.28 7.28
C ALA A 70 -5.26 3.16 7.91
N VAL A 71 -5.36 3.37 9.23
CA VAL A 71 -6.63 3.30 9.98
C VAL A 71 -7.54 4.47 9.63
N VAL A 72 -6.97 5.67 9.53
CA VAL A 72 -7.68 6.88 9.11
C VAL A 72 -8.23 6.69 7.68
N GLY A 73 -7.41 6.15 6.77
CA GLY A 73 -7.81 5.87 5.39
C GLY A 73 -8.97 4.88 5.33
N VAL A 74 -8.96 3.85 6.16
CA VAL A 74 -10.09 2.90 6.30
C VAL A 74 -11.38 3.63 6.73
N SER A 75 -11.31 4.56 7.68
CA SER A 75 -12.49 5.34 8.11
C SER A 75 -13.04 6.17 6.96
N ILE A 76 -12.18 6.94 6.28
CA ILE A 76 -12.57 7.80 5.16
C ILE A 76 -13.17 6.96 4.04
N ALA A 77 -12.54 5.84 3.69
CA ALA A 77 -13.02 4.95 2.63
C ALA A 77 -14.39 4.35 2.95
N ARG A 78 -14.64 3.96 4.22
CA ARG A 78 -15.97 3.48 4.67
C ARG A 78 -17.04 4.56 4.56
N GLU A 79 -16.73 5.78 5.00
CA GLU A 79 -17.64 6.94 4.92
C GLU A 79 -18.02 7.29 3.48
N ASN A 80 -17.16 6.96 2.51
CA ASN A 80 -17.35 7.21 1.09
C ASN A 80 -17.84 5.98 0.29
N ASN A 81 -18.29 4.92 0.97
CA ASN A 81 -18.82 3.69 0.35
C ASN A 81 -17.84 3.02 -0.64
N VAL A 82 -16.53 3.10 -0.37
CA VAL A 82 -15.51 2.37 -1.12
C VAL A 82 -15.70 0.85 -0.93
N ASP A 83 -15.45 0.07 -1.97
CA ASP A 83 -15.64 -1.38 -1.92
C ASP A 83 -14.78 -2.03 -0.81
N PRO A 84 -15.30 -3.00 -0.02
CA PRO A 84 -14.59 -3.58 1.12
C PRO A 84 -13.23 -4.18 0.80
N GLU A 85 -13.05 -4.74 -0.39
CA GLU A 85 -11.77 -5.31 -0.83
C GLU A 85 -10.68 -4.24 -0.97
N ILE A 86 -11.03 -3.04 -1.46
CA ILE A 86 -10.14 -1.89 -1.53
C ILE A 86 -9.80 -1.40 -0.11
N ILE A 87 -10.79 -1.36 0.78
CA ILE A 87 -10.58 -0.95 2.18
C ILE A 87 -9.55 -1.85 2.87
N GLU A 88 -9.56 -3.16 2.60
CA GLU A 88 -8.55 -4.08 3.14
C GLU A 88 -7.15 -3.83 2.55
N ILE A 89 -7.02 -3.37 1.31
CA ILE A 89 -5.73 -2.91 0.76
C ILE A 89 -5.22 -1.69 1.53
N ILE A 90 -6.08 -0.67 1.74
CA ILE A 90 -5.73 0.53 2.51
C ILE A 90 -5.25 0.15 3.91
N LYS A 91 -5.97 -0.77 4.58
CA LYS A 91 -5.60 -1.23 5.93
C LYS A 91 -4.22 -1.90 5.96
N ARG A 92 -3.94 -2.78 4.98
CA ARG A 92 -2.83 -3.75 5.07
C ARG A 92 -1.55 -3.33 4.34
N HIS A 93 -1.51 -2.17 3.68
CA HIS A 93 -0.35 -1.79 2.87
C HIS A 93 0.92 -1.45 3.69
N ILE A 94 0.76 -0.96 4.92
CA ILE A 94 1.86 -0.37 5.69
C ILE A 94 2.97 -1.39 6.01
N GLY A 95 4.21 -1.05 5.64
CA GLY A 95 5.41 -1.79 6.06
C GLY A 95 5.53 -3.22 5.51
N ALA A 96 4.87 -3.53 4.38
CA ALA A 96 4.65 -4.91 3.89
C ALA A 96 3.76 -5.76 4.82
N GLY A 97 2.95 -5.11 5.64
CA GLY A 97 2.21 -5.69 6.73
C GLY A 97 2.94 -5.53 8.06
N ILE A 98 2.17 -5.19 9.10
CA ILE A 98 2.62 -5.21 10.49
C ILE A 98 1.81 -6.24 11.26
N THR A 99 2.46 -6.91 12.21
CA THR A 99 1.77 -7.90 13.04
C THR A 99 0.88 -7.22 14.07
N LYS A 100 -0.01 -8.00 14.70
CA LYS A 100 -0.83 -7.55 15.81
C LYS A 100 -0.02 -7.02 17.00
N ASP A 101 1.14 -7.62 17.27
CA ASP A 101 2.05 -7.15 18.32
C ASP A 101 2.74 -5.84 17.93
N ASP A 102 3.16 -5.71 16.66
CA ASP A 102 3.70 -4.44 16.14
C ASP A 102 2.65 -3.32 16.23
N ALA A 103 1.40 -3.60 15.83
CA ALA A 103 0.29 -2.66 15.91
C ALA A 103 0.10 -2.13 17.33
N ARG A 104 0.15 -3.01 18.35
CA ARG A 104 0.07 -2.62 19.77
C ARG A 104 1.21 -1.69 20.17
N VAL A 105 2.46 -2.01 19.77
CA VAL A 105 3.64 -1.17 20.05
C VAL A 105 3.53 0.20 19.37
N LEU A 106 2.96 0.23 18.17
CA LEU A 106 2.76 1.44 17.36
C LEU A 106 1.52 2.26 17.77
N GLY A 107 0.74 1.80 18.75
CA GLY A 107 -0.47 2.48 19.23
C GLY A 107 -1.64 2.40 18.26
N LEU A 108 -1.63 1.44 17.34
CA LEU A 108 -2.73 1.16 16.42
C LEU A 108 -3.79 0.27 17.09
N PRO A 109 -5.03 0.25 16.58
CA PRO A 109 -6.05 -0.71 17.00
C PRO A 109 -5.55 -2.16 16.96
N ASP A 110 -6.09 -2.97 17.86
CA ASP A 110 -5.75 -4.40 17.99
C ASP A 110 -6.40 -5.21 16.84
N ASP A 111 -5.86 -5.07 15.63
CA ASP A 111 -6.31 -5.73 14.40
C ASP A 111 -5.11 -6.36 13.65
N ASP A 112 -5.38 -7.12 12.60
CA ASP A 112 -4.38 -7.69 11.71
C ASP A 112 -4.21 -6.82 10.45
N TYR A 113 -2.96 -6.42 10.21
CA TYR A 113 -2.55 -5.54 9.12
C TYR A 113 -1.67 -6.26 8.10
N MET A 114 -1.50 -7.58 8.19
CA MET A 114 -0.70 -8.35 7.23
C MET A 114 -1.43 -8.52 5.88
N PRO A 115 -0.81 -8.26 4.73
CA PRO A 115 -1.40 -8.60 3.43
C PRO A 115 -1.72 -10.09 3.29
N ILE A 116 -2.93 -10.41 2.83
CA ILE A 116 -3.42 -11.77 2.65
C ILE A 116 -3.60 -12.09 1.17
N THR A 117 -4.35 -11.27 0.44
CA THR A 117 -4.62 -11.51 -0.99
C THR A 117 -3.46 -11.07 -1.87
N LEU A 118 -3.42 -11.56 -3.10
CA LEU A 118 -2.36 -11.21 -4.04
C LEU A 118 -2.39 -9.71 -4.36
N GLU A 119 -3.56 -9.11 -4.49
CA GLU A 119 -3.73 -7.67 -4.75
C GLU A 119 -3.20 -6.81 -3.62
N GLN A 120 -3.48 -7.19 -2.36
CA GLN A 120 -2.94 -6.51 -1.17
C GLN A 120 -1.41 -6.57 -1.16
N LYS A 121 -0.84 -7.74 -1.49
CA LYS A 121 0.60 -7.97 -1.55
C LYS A 121 1.27 -7.18 -2.67
N ILE A 122 0.65 -7.11 -3.85
CA ILE A 122 1.14 -6.33 -4.99
C ILE A 122 1.22 -4.85 -4.62
N VAL A 123 0.15 -4.29 -4.03
CA VAL A 123 0.13 -2.86 -3.66
C VAL A 123 1.16 -2.56 -2.57
N ALA A 124 1.23 -3.37 -1.52
CA ALA A 124 2.23 -3.20 -0.46
C ALA A 124 3.67 -3.34 -0.98
N HIS A 125 3.91 -4.23 -1.94
CA HIS A 125 5.22 -4.38 -2.59
C HIS A 125 5.56 -3.17 -3.47
N ALA A 126 4.61 -2.71 -4.29
CA ALA A 126 4.78 -1.53 -5.14
C ALA A 126 5.08 -0.27 -4.32
N ASP A 127 4.37 -0.03 -3.21
CA ASP A 127 4.66 1.07 -2.28
C ASP A 127 6.09 0.96 -1.69
N ASN A 128 6.55 -0.26 -1.41
CA ASN A 128 7.93 -0.47 -0.96
C ASN A 128 8.98 -0.10 -2.00
N LEU A 129 8.65 -0.19 -3.27
CA LEU A 129 9.52 0.13 -4.39
C LEU A 129 9.30 1.53 -4.96
N VAL A 130 8.52 2.39 -4.31
CA VAL A 130 8.36 3.81 -4.68
C VAL A 130 8.79 4.72 -3.53
N MET A 131 9.52 5.78 -3.87
CA MET A 131 9.91 6.85 -2.94
C MET A 131 9.52 8.20 -3.52
N GLY A 132 8.51 8.86 -2.94
CA GLY A 132 7.87 10.01 -3.57
C GLY A 132 7.22 9.54 -4.87
N THR A 133 7.84 9.83 -6.01
CA THR A 133 7.40 9.32 -7.32
C THR A 133 8.47 8.50 -8.03
N GLU A 134 9.63 8.28 -7.39
CA GLU A 134 10.77 7.55 -7.96
C GLU A 134 10.65 6.06 -7.65
N ARG A 135 10.69 5.20 -8.69
CA ARG A 135 10.84 3.75 -8.52
C ARG A 135 12.26 3.43 -8.04
N ILE A 136 12.40 2.60 -7.02
CA ILE A 136 13.68 2.23 -6.41
C ILE A 136 13.84 0.71 -6.36
N SER A 137 15.09 0.24 -6.28
CA SER A 137 15.36 -1.18 -6.06
C SER A 137 15.05 -1.60 -4.62
N LEU A 138 14.80 -2.90 -4.42
CA LEU A 138 14.68 -3.50 -3.10
C LEU A 138 15.91 -3.23 -2.23
N ASP A 139 17.12 -3.34 -2.79
CA ASP A 139 18.36 -3.02 -2.07
C ASP A 139 18.38 -1.57 -1.57
N ARG A 140 17.94 -0.62 -2.40
CA ARG A 140 17.85 0.79 -2.01
C ARG A 140 16.79 0.98 -0.92
N ARG A 141 15.67 0.25 -0.96
CA ARG A 141 14.65 0.27 0.09
C ARG A 141 15.23 -0.24 1.41
N ILE A 142 15.88 -1.40 1.40
CA ILE A 142 16.51 -2.01 2.57
C ILE A 142 17.56 -1.09 3.18
N MET A 143 18.47 -0.53 2.37
CA MET A 143 19.49 0.42 2.86
C MET A 143 18.87 1.63 3.55
N LYS A 144 17.74 2.14 3.03
CA LYS A 144 17.00 3.26 3.64
C LYS A 144 16.33 2.87 4.96
N MET A 145 15.76 1.67 5.04
CA MET A 145 15.16 1.15 6.27
C MET A 145 16.21 0.99 7.37
N GLN A 146 17.37 0.41 7.03
CA GLN A 146 18.51 0.27 7.95
C GLN A 146 19.02 1.62 8.43
N LYS A 147 19.17 2.61 7.54
CA LYS A 147 19.61 3.96 7.91
C LYS A 147 18.61 4.70 8.84
N LYS A 148 17.34 4.30 8.82
CA LYS A 148 16.29 4.82 9.71
C LYS A 148 16.17 4.03 11.01
N ASP A 149 17.06 3.07 11.26
CA ASP A 149 17.02 2.17 12.42
C ASP A 149 15.67 1.47 12.57
N LEU A 150 15.03 1.10 11.45
CA LEU A 150 13.83 0.26 11.49
C LEU A 150 14.18 -1.14 11.98
N ASP A 151 13.22 -1.77 12.65
CA ASP A 151 13.41 -3.09 13.22
C ASP A 151 13.72 -4.15 12.15
N LEU A 152 14.52 -5.14 12.53
CA LEU A 152 14.94 -6.21 11.62
C LEU A 152 13.75 -7.02 11.11
N ALA A 153 12.70 -7.21 11.90
CA ALA A 153 11.54 -7.99 11.48
C ALA A 153 10.79 -7.31 10.32
N SER A 154 10.63 -5.98 10.36
CA SER A 154 10.07 -5.20 9.26
C SER A 154 10.91 -5.30 7.98
N ILE A 155 12.24 -5.26 8.10
CA ILE A 155 13.13 -5.43 6.94
C ILE A 155 12.97 -6.83 6.33
N GLU A 156 12.94 -7.87 7.17
CA GLU A 156 12.75 -9.24 6.70
C GLU A 156 11.36 -9.47 6.09
N ARG A 157 10.31 -8.81 6.60
CA ARG A 157 8.97 -8.84 5.97
C ARG A 157 8.98 -8.24 4.56
N VAL A 158 9.62 -7.08 4.36
CA VAL A 158 9.73 -6.46 3.04
C VAL A 158 10.49 -7.37 2.07
N LYS A 159 11.56 -8.02 2.51
CA LYS A 159 12.29 -9.00 1.70
C LYS A 159 11.44 -10.22 1.36
N ALA A 160 10.77 -10.81 2.34
CA ALA A 160 9.93 -11.99 2.16
C ALA A 160 8.75 -11.70 1.21
N LEU A 161 8.12 -10.53 1.33
CA LEU A 161 7.08 -10.10 0.40
C LEU A 161 7.62 -9.95 -1.03
N ALA A 162 8.79 -9.33 -1.16
CA ALA A 162 9.42 -9.15 -2.47
C ALA A 162 9.81 -10.49 -3.12
N GLU A 163 10.30 -11.45 -2.34
CA GLU A 163 10.58 -12.81 -2.78
C GLU A 163 9.29 -13.55 -3.20
N GLU A 164 8.21 -13.41 -2.43
CA GLU A 164 6.91 -14.01 -2.75
C GLU A 164 6.34 -13.48 -4.07
N ILE A 165 6.44 -12.16 -4.30
CA ILE A 165 6.01 -11.54 -5.56
C ILE A 165 6.94 -11.94 -6.71
N GLY A 166 8.26 -12.01 -6.47
CA GLY A 166 9.25 -12.45 -7.45
C GLY A 166 9.45 -11.48 -8.62
N ILE A 167 9.01 -10.24 -8.49
CA ILE A 167 9.11 -9.20 -9.52
C ILE A 167 9.73 -7.94 -8.90
N TYR A 168 10.82 -7.47 -9.51
CA TYR A 168 11.62 -6.35 -9.06
C TYR A 168 11.76 -5.29 -10.16
#